data_AF-A0A0G1U6C9-F1
#
_entry.id   AF-A0A0G1U6C9-F1
#
_cell.length_a   1.000
_cell.length_b   1.000
_cell.length_c   1.000
_cell.angle_alpha   90.00
_cell.angle_beta   90.00
_cell.angle_gamma   90.00
#
_symmetry.space_group_name_H-M   'P 1'
#
loop_
_entity.id
_entity.type
_entity.pdbx_description
1 polymer ?
#
loop_
_entity_poly.entity_id
_entity_poly.type
_entity_poly.pdbx_seq_one_letter_code
_entity_poly.pdbx_strand_id
1 'polypeptide(L)'
;MKIEWNKVTWYSKVAAVILGVGILLLGMYIGVMYQRGLDAIELVGQLELDQPAIAQKKTVSVYGFEQIGNIKNMATGDVEEDIWVLIYERPGESALTKGLIFTTNSRCVIRGNEGFCNTAEIEQGNRVMVMGALTGGGVVIVERLEVR
;
A
#
# COMPACT_ATOMS: atom_id res chain seq x y z
N MET A 1 -61.15 34.89 -21.81
CA MET A 1 -60.23 34.83 -20.65
C MET A 1 -59.39 36.10 -20.64
N LYS A 2 -59.61 37.02 -19.69
CA LYS A 2 -58.78 38.23 -19.54
C LYS A 2 -57.58 37.87 -18.68
N ILE A 3 -56.40 37.78 -19.28
CA ILE A 3 -55.15 37.55 -18.55
C ILE A 3 -54.81 38.84 -17.81
N GLU A 4 -54.85 38.81 -16.48
CA GLU A 4 -54.46 39.93 -15.62
C GLU A 4 -52.94 40.09 -15.66
N TRP A 5 -52.45 40.90 -16.60
CA TRP A 5 -51.02 41.20 -16.82
C TRP A 5 -50.27 41.73 -15.59
N ASN A 6 -50.99 42.22 -14.57
CA ASN A 6 -50.39 42.78 -13.36
C ASN A 6 -49.81 41.73 -12.40
N LYS A 7 -50.28 40.47 -12.45
CA LYS A 7 -49.72 39.40 -11.58
C LYS A 7 -48.37 38.89 -12.08
N VAL A 8 -48.16 38.87 -13.40
CA VAL A 8 -46.97 38.28 -14.03
C VAL A 8 -45.71 39.13 -13.78
N THR A 9 -45.84 40.45 -13.73
CA THR A 9 -44.71 41.36 -13.50
C THR A 9 -44.19 41.36 -12.06
N TRP A 10 -45.05 41.05 -11.08
CA TRP A 10 -44.67 40.91 -9.67
C TRP A 10 -43.77 39.69 -9.43
N TYR A 11 -44.11 38.53 -9.99
CA TYR A 11 -43.33 37.30 -9.81
C TYR A 11 -41.92 37.44 -10.38
N SER A 12 -41.77 38.15 -11.51
CA SER A 12 -40.46 38.41 -12.10
C SER A 12 -39.56 39.27 -11.20
N LYS A 13 -40.13 40.25 -10.48
CA LYS A 13 -39.37 41.09 -9.55
C LYS A 13 -38.93 40.29 -8.31
N VAL A 14 -39.82 39.46 -7.77
CA VAL A 14 -39.51 38.59 -6.61
C VAL A 14 -38.45 37.56 -6.98
N ALA A 15 -38.54 36.94 -8.16
CA ALA A 15 -37.54 35.98 -8.63
C ALA A 15 -36.14 36.62 -8.81
N ALA A 16 -36.07 37.85 -9.33
CA ALA A 16 -34.81 38.58 -9.46
C ALA A 16 -34.17 38.90 -8.10
N VAL A 17 -34.97 39.25 -7.09
CA VAL A 17 -34.46 39.49 -5.72
C VAL A 17 -33.93 38.19 -5.10
N ILE A 18 -34.65 37.09 -5.24
CA ILE A 18 -34.22 35.78 -4.70
C ILE A 18 -32.90 35.33 -5.37
N LEU A 19 -32.79 35.49 -6.70
CA LEU A 19 -31.56 35.19 -7.43
C LEU A 19 -30.38 36.07 -6.97
N GLY A 20 -30.60 37.37 -6.79
CA GLY A 20 -29.57 38.28 -6.31
C GLY A 20 -29.07 37.93 -4.91
N VAL A 21 -29.98 37.62 -3.98
CA VAL A 21 -29.63 37.18 -2.63
C VAL A 21 -28.90 35.82 -2.66
N GLY A 22 -29.36 34.88 -3.50
CA GLY A 22 -28.73 33.57 -3.64
C GLY A 22 -27.28 33.64 -4.11
N ILE A 23 -26.99 34.50 -5.10
CA ILE A 23 -25.62 34.70 -5.62
C ILE A 23 -24.71 35.31 -4.54
N LEU A 24 -25.21 36.26 -3.76
CA LEU A 24 -24.44 36.87 -2.67
C LEU A 24 -24.09 35.86 -1.57
N LEU A 25 -25.05 35.02 -1.16
CA LEU A 25 -24.82 33.98 -0.16
C LEU A 25 -23.83 32.92 -0.66
N LEU A 26 -23.93 32.53 -1.93
CA LEU A 26 -23.00 31.60 -2.55
C LEU A 26 -21.58 32.18 -2.59
N GLY A 27 -21.42 33.44 -3.00
CA GLY A 27 -20.12 34.11 -3.02
C GLY A 27 -19.48 34.21 -1.64
N MET A 28 -20.28 34.53 -0.61
CA MET A 28 -19.81 34.57 0.78
C MET A 28 -19.39 33.19 1.29
N TYR A 29 -20.17 32.14 1.00
CA TYR A 29 -19.83 30.76 1.37
C TYR A 29 -18.52 30.30 0.73
N ILE A 30 -18.36 30.55 -0.56
CA ILE A 30 -17.12 30.22 -1.29
C ILE A 30 -15.95 31.00 -0.66
N GLY A 31 -16.07 32.31 -0.45
CA GLY A 31 -15.00 33.12 0.17
C GLY A 31 -14.53 32.61 1.53
N VAL A 32 -15.46 32.22 2.41
CA VAL A 32 -15.13 31.65 3.74
C VAL A 32 -14.39 30.31 3.61
N MET A 33 -14.80 29.46 2.68
CA MET A 33 -14.13 28.17 2.44
C MET A 33 -12.72 28.35 1.87
N TYR A 34 -12.50 29.33 0.99
CA TYR A 34 -11.18 29.63 0.45
C TYR A 34 -10.21 30.17 1.52
N GLN A 35 -10.68 31.06 2.41
CA GLN A 35 -9.84 31.57 3.51
C GLN A 35 -9.41 30.44 4.45
N ARG A 36 -10.34 29.57 4.86
CA ARG A 36 -10.01 28.40 5.70
C ARG A 36 -9.04 27.43 5.02
N GLY A 37 -9.10 27.31 3.69
CA GLY A 37 -8.16 26.51 2.93
C GLY A 37 -6.74 27.06 2.96
N LEU A 38 -6.57 28.38 2.90
CA LEU A 38 -5.25 29.02 2.95
C LEU A 38 -4.59 28.88 4.34
N ASP A 39 -5.34 29.09 5.42
CA ASP A 39 -4.83 28.95 6.80
C ASP A 39 -4.36 27.51 7.09
N ALA A 40 -5.01 26.50 6.49
CA ALA A 40 -4.61 25.10 6.62
C ALA A 40 -3.31 24.76 5.87
N ILE A 41 -3.00 25.47 4.78
CA ILE A 41 -1.79 25.25 3.98
C ILE A 41 -0.56 25.85 4.68
N GLU A 42 -0.71 26.99 5.35
CA GLU A 42 0.38 27.60 6.13
C GLU A 42 0.80 26.72 7.32
N LEU A 43 -0.15 26.04 7.96
CA LEU A 43 0.12 25.12 9.07
C LEU A 43 0.86 23.83 8.63
N VAL A 44 0.62 23.37 7.41
CA VAL A 44 1.32 22.22 6.83
C VAL A 44 2.75 22.59 6.39
N GLY A 45 2.96 23.82 5.88
CA GLY A 45 4.28 24.29 5.45
C GLY A 45 5.32 24.40 6.58
N GLN A 46 4.89 24.57 7.83
CA GLN A 46 5.79 24.60 9.00
C GLN A 46 6.25 23.21 9.48
N LEU A 47 5.62 22.11 9.03
CA LEU A 47 6.00 20.74 9.41
C LEU A 47 7.11 20.16 8.52
N GLU A 48 7.43 20.77 7.38
CA GLU A 48 8.46 20.28 6.44
C GLU A 48 9.89 20.83 6.69
N LEU A 49 10.10 21.71 7.68
CA LEU A 49 11.35 22.47 7.83
C LEU A 49 12.13 22.24 9.14
N ASP A 50 11.97 21.08 9.78
CA ASP A 50 12.85 20.66 10.90
C ASP A 50 13.34 19.21 10.75
N GLN A 51 14.09 18.94 9.69
CA GLN A 51 15.05 17.83 9.67
C GLN A 51 16.46 18.34 9.36
N PRO A 52 17.31 18.53 10.37
CA PRO A 52 18.72 18.75 10.14
C PRO A 52 19.39 17.43 9.70
N ALA A 53 20.10 17.51 8.58
CA ALA A 53 21.23 16.68 8.15
C ALA A 53 21.47 15.33 8.86
N ILE A 54 21.19 14.24 8.15
CA ILE A 54 22.13 13.17 7.76
C ILE A 54 21.26 12.09 7.11
N ALA A 55 21.17 12.13 5.78
CA ALA A 55 20.68 11.00 4.99
C ALA A 55 21.74 9.88 5.01
N GLN A 56 22.03 9.32 6.18
CA GLN A 56 22.40 7.92 6.23
C GLN A 56 21.14 7.18 5.82
N LYS A 57 21.13 6.71 4.57
CA LYS A 57 20.24 5.65 4.09
C LYS A 57 20.50 4.42 4.96
N LYS A 58 19.93 4.42 6.16
CA LYS A 58 19.71 3.22 6.94
C LYS A 58 18.66 2.47 6.14
N THR A 59 19.11 1.58 5.27
CA THR A 59 18.31 0.45 4.82
C THR A 59 17.93 -0.31 6.08
N VAL A 60 16.84 0.12 6.70
CA VAL A 60 16.06 -0.72 7.59
C VAL A 60 15.73 -1.93 6.72
N SER A 61 16.26 -3.10 7.05
CA SER A 61 15.76 -4.34 6.47
C SER A 61 14.29 -4.41 6.90
N VAL A 62 13.41 -4.02 5.98
CA VAL A 62 11.95 -4.02 6.20
C VAL A 62 11.45 -5.45 6.50
N TYR A 63 12.25 -6.44 6.11
CA TYR A 63 11.99 -7.85 6.32
C TYR A 63 12.32 -8.27 7.75
N GLY A 64 11.31 -8.80 8.46
CA GLY A 64 11.50 -9.45 9.77
C GLY A 64 12.28 -10.76 9.68
N PHE A 65 12.50 -11.27 8.47
CA PHE A 65 13.24 -12.50 8.16
C PHE A 65 14.02 -12.33 6.87
N GLU A 66 15.32 -12.61 6.92
CA GLU A 66 16.20 -12.67 5.76
C GLU A 66 17.21 -13.79 5.98
N GLN A 67 17.13 -14.87 5.20
CA GLN A 67 18.03 -16.02 5.31
C GLN A 67 18.30 -16.66 3.95
N ILE A 68 19.48 -17.25 3.81
CA ILE A 68 19.90 -18.03 2.63
C ILE A 68 19.87 -19.50 2.97
N GLY A 69 19.22 -20.32 2.14
CA GLY A 69 19.08 -21.75 2.37
C GLY A 69 18.60 -22.49 1.14
N ASN A 70 18.29 -23.78 1.29
CA ASN A 70 17.73 -24.60 0.22
C ASN A 70 16.21 -24.65 0.38
N ILE A 71 15.50 -24.45 -0.73
CA ILE A 71 14.04 -24.55 -0.74
C ILE A 71 13.59 -25.98 -1.05
N LYS A 72 12.55 -26.46 -0.37
CA LYS A 72 11.98 -27.78 -0.59
C LYS A 72 10.46 -27.72 -0.51
N ASN A 73 9.77 -28.45 -1.37
CA ASN A 73 8.33 -28.69 -1.23
C ASN A 73 8.16 -30.01 -0.45
N MET A 74 7.39 -29.95 0.64
CA MET A 74 7.10 -31.08 1.53
C MET A 74 5.68 -31.64 1.32
N ALA A 75 5.00 -31.26 0.24
CA ALA A 75 3.74 -31.89 -0.16
C ALA A 75 3.94 -33.41 -0.25
N THR A 76 3.24 -34.14 0.61
CA THR A 76 3.11 -35.59 0.54
C THR A 76 1.95 -35.90 -0.38
N GLY A 77 2.09 -36.87 -1.29
CA GLY A 77 1.19 -37.11 -2.43
C GLY A 77 -0.31 -37.31 -2.17
N ASP A 78 -0.74 -37.32 -0.91
CA ASP A 78 -2.15 -37.37 -0.49
C ASP A 78 -2.75 -36.00 -0.14
N VAL A 79 -1.96 -34.92 -0.13
CA VAL A 79 -2.39 -33.56 0.23
C VAL A 79 -2.12 -32.62 -0.95
N GLU A 80 -3.16 -31.97 -1.48
CA GLU A 80 -3.10 -30.97 -2.55
C GLU A 80 -2.40 -29.65 -2.15
N GLU A 81 -1.80 -29.59 -0.97
CA GLU A 81 -1.19 -28.36 -0.43
C GLU A 81 0.31 -28.33 -0.70
N ASP A 82 0.74 -27.37 -1.51
CA ASP A 82 2.15 -27.04 -1.77
C ASP A 82 2.81 -26.45 -0.52
N ILE A 83 3.27 -27.32 0.39
CA ILE A 83 3.97 -26.90 1.61
C ILE A 83 5.43 -26.62 1.30
N TRP A 84 5.77 -25.35 1.06
CA TRP A 84 7.14 -24.93 0.84
C TRP A 84 7.87 -24.63 2.14
N VAL A 85 9.13 -25.06 2.24
CA VAL A 85 10.00 -24.78 3.39
C VAL A 85 11.39 -24.32 2.95
N LEU A 86 12.00 -23.45 3.76
CA LEU A 86 13.40 -23.08 3.67
C LEU A 86 14.19 -23.85 4.73
N ILE A 87 15.23 -24.55 4.28
CA ILE A 87 16.23 -25.19 5.14
C ILE A 87 17.49 -24.33 5.10
N TYR A 88 17.83 -23.69 6.22
CA TYR A 88 19.00 -22.81 6.32
C TYR A 88 19.82 -23.12 7.57
N GLU A 89 21.08 -22.74 7.55
CA GLU A 89 22.02 -23.03 8.64
C GLU A 89 22.49 -21.73 9.28
N ARG A 90 22.78 -21.79 10.58
CA ARG A 90 23.51 -20.74 11.30
C ARG A 90 24.86 -21.27 11.74
N PRO A 91 25.92 -20.45 11.75
CA PRO A 91 27.24 -20.89 12.17
C PRO A 91 27.21 -21.52 13.57
N GLY A 92 27.59 -22.80 13.66
CA GLY A 92 27.64 -23.54 14.92
C GLY A 92 26.31 -24.15 15.38
N GLU A 93 25.24 -24.05 14.60
CA GLU A 93 23.94 -24.66 14.90
C GLU A 93 23.55 -25.73 13.86
N SER A 94 22.63 -26.62 14.23
CA SER A 94 22.01 -27.54 13.27
C SER A 94 21.13 -26.79 12.27
N ALA A 95 20.90 -27.39 11.11
CA ALA A 95 20.01 -26.81 10.09
C ALA A 95 18.61 -26.56 10.66
N LEU A 96 18.10 -25.35 10.42
CA LEU A 96 16.78 -24.90 10.80
C LEU A 96 15.85 -25.00 9.60
N THR A 97 14.59 -25.37 9.85
CA THR A 97 13.54 -25.42 8.82
C THR A 97 12.46 -24.40 9.15
N LYS A 98 12.05 -23.61 8.15
CA LYS A 98 10.96 -22.64 8.26
C LYS A 98 9.96 -22.81 7.14
N GLY A 99 8.67 -22.86 7.48
CA GLY A 99 7.59 -22.85 6.52
C GLY A 99 7.53 -21.52 5.76
N LEU A 100 7.20 -21.58 4.48
CA LEU A 100 7.05 -20.42 3.61
C LEU A 100 5.61 -20.33 3.13
N ILE A 101 5.04 -19.14 3.20
CA ILE A 101 3.74 -18.82 2.60
C ILE A 101 3.98 -17.82 1.48
N PHE A 102 3.61 -18.22 0.26
CA PHE A 102 3.57 -17.34 -0.89
C PHE A 102 2.20 -16.69 -1.00
N THR A 103 2.17 -15.38 -1.19
CA THR A 103 0.96 -14.58 -1.38
C THR A 103 0.95 -13.99 -2.79
N THR A 104 -0.16 -13.37 -3.19
CA THR A 104 -0.25 -12.64 -4.47
C THR A 104 0.73 -11.47 -4.59
N ASN A 105 1.33 -11.03 -3.48
CA ASN A 105 2.28 -9.92 -3.45
C ASN A 105 3.75 -10.40 -3.39
N SER A 106 3.99 -11.71 -3.27
CA SER A 106 5.34 -12.27 -3.20
C SER A 106 6.08 -12.06 -4.53
N ARG A 107 7.31 -11.55 -4.46
CA ARG A 107 8.19 -11.34 -5.62
C ARG A 107 9.24 -12.42 -5.71
N CYS A 108 9.46 -12.97 -6.90
CA CYS A 108 10.48 -13.97 -7.14
C CYS A 108 11.47 -13.44 -8.18
N VAL A 109 12.76 -13.65 -7.93
CA VAL A 109 13.86 -13.38 -8.85
C VAL A 109 14.45 -14.72 -9.26
N ILE A 110 14.09 -15.18 -10.45
CA ILE A 110 14.52 -16.48 -10.99
C ILE A 110 15.33 -16.21 -12.25
N ARG A 111 16.59 -16.67 -12.28
CA ARG A 111 17.53 -16.43 -13.40
C ARG A 111 17.66 -14.95 -13.78
N GLY A 112 17.60 -14.06 -12.79
CA GLY A 112 17.70 -12.61 -12.96
C GLY A 112 16.42 -11.90 -13.40
N ASN A 113 15.33 -12.63 -13.64
CA ASN A 113 14.03 -12.04 -13.94
C ASN A 113 13.22 -11.86 -12.66
N GLU A 114 12.86 -10.62 -12.32
CA GLU A 114 11.98 -10.30 -11.20
C GLU A 114 10.51 -10.31 -11.66
N GLY A 115 9.66 -11.03 -10.94
CA GLY A 115 8.23 -11.15 -11.22
C GLY A 115 7.43 -11.51 -9.97
N PHE A 116 6.14 -11.76 -10.15
CA PHE A 116 5.33 -12.41 -9.10
C PHE A 116 5.78 -13.86 -8.95
N CYS A 117 5.78 -14.37 -7.72
CA CYS A 117 6.14 -15.76 -7.47
C CYS A 117 5.13 -16.73 -8.08
N ASN A 118 5.59 -17.52 -9.06
CA ASN A 118 4.92 -18.72 -9.51
C ASN A 118 5.62 -19.94 -8.88
N THR A 119 5.00 -20.57 -7.89
CA THR A 119 5.60 -21.71 -7.16
C THR A 119 5.91 -22.90 -8.07
N ALA A 120 5.19 -23.05 -9.18
CA ALA A 120 5.45 -24.10 -10.17
C ALA A 120 6.79 -23.94 -10.91
N GLU A 121 7.35 -22.73 -10.94
CA GLU A 121 8.66 -22.43 -11.57
C GLU A 121 9.84 -22.58 -10.59
N ILE A 122 9.55 -22.80 -9.30
CA ILE A 122 10.58 -22.96 -8.28
C ILE A 122 11.03 -24.42 -8.27
N GLU A 123 12.27 -24.66 -8.66
CA GLU A 123 12.85 -26.02 -8.58
C GLU A 123 13.25 -26.34 -7.13
N GLN A 124 12.91 -27.55 -6.69
CA GLN A 124 13.28 -28.03 -5.35
C GLN A 124 14.79 -28.23 -5.24
N GLY A 125 15.33 -27.95 -4.05
CA GLY A 125 16.76 -28.06 -3.75
C GLY A 125 17.57 -26.82 -4.11
N ASN A 126 17.00 -25.87 -4.86
CA ASN A 126 17.69 -24.64 -5.21
C ASN A 126 18.08 -23.84 -3.97
N ARG A 127 19.28 -23.25 -4.02
CA ARG A 127 19.74 -22.33 -3.00
C ARG A 127 19.11 -20.97 -3.26
N VAL A 128 18.32 -20.50 -2.30
CA VAL A 128 17.55 -19.26 -2.41
C VAL A 128 17.80 -18.36 -1.21
N MET A 129 17.70 -17.06 -1.44
CA MET A 129 17.58 -16.05 -0.41
C MET A 129 16.10 -15.72 -0.24
N VAL A 130 15.58 -15.87 0.97
CA VAL A 130 14.19 -15.57 1.29
C VAL A 130 14.15 -14.37 2.23
N MET A 131 13.36 -13.38 1.83
CA MET A 131 13.05 -12.17 2.58
C MET A 131 11.56 -12.11 2.84
N GLY A 132 11.15 -11.80 4.07
CA GLY A 132 9.74 -11.74 4.43
C GLY A 132 9.46 -11.40 5.88
N ALA A 133 8.21 -11.55 6.28
CA ALA A 133 7.76 -11.32 7.64
C ALA A 133 7.58 -12.65 8.39
N LEU A 134 8.11 -12.72 9.62
CA LEU A 134 7.83 -13.85 10.53
C LEU A 134 6.45 -13.70 11.16
N THR A 135 5.66 -14.77 11.12
CA THR A 135 4.42 -14.88 11.88
C THR A 135 4.67 -15.50 13.26
N GLY A 136 3.72 -15.34 14.18
CA GLY A 136 3.78 -15.93 15.52
C GLY A 136 3.91 -17.46 15.55
N GLY A 137 3.59 -18.15 14.43
CA GLY A 137 3.75 -19.60 14.27
C GLY A 137 5.12 -20.03 13.76
N GLY A 138 6.07 -19.12 13.58
CA GLY A 138 7.39 -19.44 13.02
C GLY A 138 7.35 -19.76 11.52
N VAL A 139 6.29 -19.33 10.83
CA VAL A 139 6.15 -19.39 9.36
C VAL A 139 6.53 -18.03 8.79
N VAL A 140 7.13 -18.02 7.61
CA VAL A 140 7.57 -16.80 6.92
C VAL A 140 6.59 -16.48 5.79
N ILE A 141 5.98 -15.30 5.84
CA ILE A 141 5.25 -14.74 4.69
C ILE A 141 6.29 -14.18 3.74
N VAL A 142 6.45 -14.79 2.57
CA VAL A 142 7.48 -14.44 1.61
C VAL A 142 7.12 -13.11 0.95
N GLU A 143 7.99 -12.12 1.07
CA GLU A 143 7.87 -10.86 0.34
C GLU A 143 8.76 -10.88 -0.90
N ARG A 144 9.97 -11.43 -0.77
CA ARG A 144 10.89 -11.61 -1.90
C ARG A 144 11.69 -12.91 -1.77
N LEU A 145 11.80 -13.65 -2.87
CA LEU A 145 12.64 -14.84 -3.00
C LEU A 145 13.60 -14.66 -4.19
N GLU A 146 14.87 -14.97 -4.00
CA GLU A 146 15.89 -14.85 -5.05
C GLU A 146 16.69 -16.14 -5.17
N VAL A 147 16.70 -16.74 -6.37
CA VAL A 147 17.47 -17.95 -6.66
C VAL A 147 18.93 -17.56 -6.94
N ARG A 148 19.87 -18.22 -6.26
CA ARG A 148 21.31 -18.01 -6.42
C ARG A 148 22.01 -19.13 -7.18
#